data_AF-A0A0W0SKH5-F1
#
_entry.id   AF-A0A0W0SKH5-F1
#
_cell.length_a   1.000
_cell.length_b   1.000
_cell.length_c   1.000
_cell.angle_alpha   90.00
_cell.angle_beta   90.00
_cell.angle_gamma   90.00
#
_symmetry.space_group_name_H-M   'P 1'
#
loop_
_entity.id
_entity.type
_entity.pdbx_description
1 polymer ?
#
loop_
_entity_poly.entity_id
_entity_poly.type
_entity_poly.pdbx_seq_one_letter_code
_entity_poly.pdbx_strand_id
1 'polypeptide(L)' 'MPIALSDHEKETIRLVDNQVKLLLERKTQDHIIISTLFDFIPEVRCMVTSTCENQFNLYCQEYQHFNFFLQLINQSSL' A
#
# COMPACT_ATOMS: atom_id res chain seq x y z
N MET A 1 -11.55 17.36 -9.57
CA MET A 1 -11.58 16.19 -10.48
C MET A 1 -11.00 15.02 -9.71
N PRO A 2 -11.63 13.83 -9.71
CA PRO A 2 -10.97 12.65 -9.15
C PRO A 2 -9.70 12.42 -9.96
N ILE A 3 -8.54 12.55 -9.30
CA ILE A 3 -7.25 12.31 -9.94
C ILE A 3 -7.13 10.80 -10.06
N ALA A 4 -7.15 10.29 -11.29
CA ALA A 4 -6.82 8.89 -11.54
C ALA A 4 -5.35 8.68 -11.18
N LEU A 5 -5.02 7.53 -10.59
CA LEU A 5 -3.63 7.19 -10.28
C LEU A 5 -2.77 7.29 -11.54
N SER A 6 -1.62 7.95 -11.38
CA SER A 6 -0.55 7.96 -12.38
C SER A 6 0.03 6.55 -12.56
N ASP A 7 0.75 6.34 -13.65
CA ASP A 7 1.38 5.03 -13.90
C ASP A 7 2.49 4.73 -12.88
N HIS A 8 3.13 5.76 -12.33
CA HIS A 8 4.07 5.61 -11.24
C HIS A 8 3.38 5.08 -9.98
N GLU A 9 2.26 5.69 -9.58
CA GLU A 9 1.49 5.26 -8.40
C GLU A 9 0.93 3.84 -8.55
N LYS A 10 0.47 3.47 -9.75
CA LYS A 10 0.06 2.09 -10.04
C LYS A 10 1.22 1.10 -9.90
N GLU A 11 2.41 1.47 -10.35
CA GLU A 11 3.61 0.65 -10.20
C GLU A 11 4.00 0.52 -8.72
N THR A 12 3.93 1.61 -7.96
CA THR A 12 4.16 1.58 -6.51
C THR A 12 3.21 0.63 -5.81
N ILE A 13 1.91 0.66 -6.14
CA ILE A 13 0.91 -0.29 -5.60
C ILE A 13 1.31 -1.74 -5.90
N ARG A 14 1.67 -2.04 -7.16
CA ARG A 14 2.07 -3.39 -7.59
C ARG A 14 3.34 -3.87 -6.90
N LEU A 15 4.34 -2.99 -6.76
CA LEU A 15 5.59 -3.31 -6.10
C LEU A 15 5.35 -3.63 -4.63
N VAL A 16 4.63 -2.78 -3.92
CA VAL A 16 4.29 -2.99 -2.51
C VAL A 16 3.48 -4.28 -2.34
N ASP A 17 2.45 -4.54 -3.17
CA ASP A 17 1.68 -5.79 -3.09
C ASP A 17 2.57 -7.03 -3.21
N ASN A 18 3.45 -7.05 -4.21
CA ASN A 18 4.37 -8.18 -4.44
C ASN A 18 5.37 -8.34 -3.29
N GLN A 19 5.93 -7.25 -2.75
CA GLN A 19 6.86 -7.34 -1.62
C GLN A 19 6.17 -7.84 -0.36
N VAL A 20 4.98 -7.31 -0.05
CA VAL A 20 4.20 -7.75 1.12
C VAL A 20 3.82 -9.23 1.00
N LYS A 21 3.38 -9.66 -0.18
CA LYS A 21 3.10 -11.07 -0.46
C LYS A 21 4.31 -11.97 -0.13
N LEU A 22 5.50 -11.63 -0.65
CA LEU A 22 6.72 -12.40 -0.40
C LEU A 22 7.11 -12.42 1.08
N LEU A 23 6.91 -11.32 1.80
CA LEU A 23 7.19 -11.25 3.23
C LEU A 23 6.20 -12.10 4.04
N LEU A 24 4.92 -12.10 3.68
CA LEU A 24 3.89 -12.94 4.31
C LEU A 24 4.13 -14.43 4.04
N GLU A 25 4.51 -14.81 2.81
CA GLU A 25 4.91 -16.19 2.48
C GLU A 25 6.08 -16.69 3.35
N ARG A 26 6.97 -15.77 3.76
CA ARG A 26 8.09 -16.04 4.69
C ARG A 26 7.69 -15.99 6.16
N LYS A 27 6.40 -15.80 6.48
CA LYS A 27 5.88 -15.65 7.85
C LYS A 27 6.53 -14.48 8.61
N THR A 28 6.85 -13.42 7.89
CA THR A 28 7.41 -12.17 8.47
C THR A 28 6.35 -11.50 9.34
N GLN A 29 6.76 -10.97 10.49
CA GLN A 29 5.85 -10.27 11.40
C GLN A 29 5.53 -8.86 10.89
N ASP A 30 4.32 -8.37 11.19
CA ASP A 30 3.79 -7.08 10.69
C ASP A 30 4.74 -5.90 10.91
N HIS A 31 5.34 -5.77 12.09
CA HIS A 31 6.27 -4.68 12.39
C HIS A 31 7.54 -4.73 11.52
N ILE A 32 7.98 -5.93 11.11
CA ILE A 32 9.10 -6.10 10.19
C ILE A 32 8.68 -5.76 8.76
N ILE A 33 7.45 -6.07 8.36
CA ILE A 33 6.89 -5.66 7.06
C ILE A 33 6.87 -4.13 6.95
N ILE A 34 6.37 -3.44 7.99
CA ILE A 34 6.35 -1.98 8.08
C ILE A 34 7.78 -1.41 7.98
N SER A 35 8.71 -1.97 8.77
CA SER A 35 10.11 -1.52 8.76
C SER A 35 10.79 -1.73 7.40
N THR A 36 10.51 -2.85 6.73
CA THR A 36 11.09 -3.19 5.42
C THR A 36 10.60 -2.28 4.32
N LEU A 37 9.34 -1.83 4.39
CA LEU A 37 8.70 -0.99 3.39
C LEU A 37 8.51 0.46 3.87
N PHE A 38 9.28 0.87 4.87
CA PHE A 38 9.14 2.17 5.54
C PHE A 38 9.23 3.34 4.56
N ASP A 39 10.16 3.26 3.61
CA ASP A 39 10.39 4.32 2.61
C ASP A 39 9.20 4.54 1.67
N PHE A 40 8.32 3.54 1.52
CA PHE A 40 7.10 3.65 0.71
C PHE A 40 5.92 4.28 1.46
N ILE A 41 5.97 4.37 2.79
CA ILE A 41 4.85 4.87 3.61
C ILE A 41 4.44 6.30 3.23
N PRO A 42 5.36 7.28 3.07
CA PRO A 42 4.97 8.65 2.71
C PRO A 42 4.23 8.70 1.37
N GLU A 43 4.72 7.95 0.39
CA GLU A 43 4.13 7.89 -0.95
C GLU A 43 2.74 7.23 -0.90
N VAL A 44 2.61 6.10 -0.20
CA VAL A 44 1.32 5.41 -0.02
C VAL A 44 0.28 6.29 0.68
N ARG A 45 0.66 7.01 1.73
CA ARG A 45 -0.23 7.98 2.40
C ARG A 45 -0.64 9.10 1.46
N CYS A 46 0.30 9.63 0.67
CA CYS A 46 0.02 10.68 -0.31
C CYS A 46 -1.00 10.20 -1.36
N MET A 47 -0.82 9.00 -1.91
CA MET A 47 -1.73 8.39 -2.90
C MET A 47 -3.16 8.29 -2.36
N VAL A 48 -3.33 7.82 -1.12
CA VAL A 48 -4.64 7.69 -0.47
C VAL A 48 -5.33 9.05 -0.34
N THR A 49 -4.59 10.08 0.07
CA THR A 49 -5.15 11.43 0.26
C THR A 49 -5.44 12.17 -1.05
N SER A 50 -4.70 11.86 -2.11
CA SER A 50 -4.79 12.56 -3.40
C SER A 50 -5.78 11.91 -4.36
N THR A 51 -6.08 10.63 -4.15
CA THR A 51 -6.97 9.84 -5.01
C THR A 51 -8.39 9.84 -4.48
N CYS A 52 -9.37 9.86 -5.37
CA CYS A 52 -10.77 9.69 -4.98
C CYS A 52 -10.99 8.31 -4.34
N GLU A 53 -11.63 8.27 -3.16
CA GLU A 53 -11.87 7.06 -2.36
C GLU A 53 -12.41 5.89 -3.19
N ASN A 54 -13.36 6.14 -4.08
CA ASN A 54 -13.98 5.10 -4.91
C ASN A 54 -13.02 4.45 -5.90
N GLN A 55 -12.07 5.21 -6.48
CA GLN A 55 -11.09 4.63 -7.40
C GLN A 55 -10.00 3.90 -6.63
N PHE A 56 -9.55 4.47 -5.51
CA PHE A 56 -8.54 3.84 -4.67
C PHE A 56 -9.03 2.51 -4.09
N ASN A 57 -10.32 2.41 -3.72
CA ASN A 57 -10.94 1.17 -3.26
C ASN A 57 -10.88 0.03 -4.28
N LEU A 58 -10.96 0.32 -5.59
CA LEU A 58 -10.82 -0.72 -6.63
C LEU A 58 -9.40 -1.32 -6.61
N TYR A 59 -8.39 -0.49 -6.44
CA TYR A 59 -7.00 -0.96 -6.31
C TYR A 59 -6.79 -1.75 -5.02
N CYS A 60 -7.40 -1.35 -3.90
CA CYS A 60 -7.34 -2.15 -2.67
C CYS A 60 -8.01 -3.52 -2.79
N GLN A 61 -9.02 -3.67 -3.67
CA GLN A 61 -9.65 -4.96 -3.95
C GLN A 61 -8.80 -5.84 -4.86
N GLU A 62 -8.15 -5.25 -5.87
CA GLU A 62 -7.26 -5.96 -6.80
C GLU A 62 -5.95 -6.39 -6.12
N TYR A 63 -5.36 -5.51 -5.29
CA TYR A 63 -4.07 -5.68 -4.63
C TYR A 63 -4.26 -5.88 -3.12
N GLN A 64 -4.57 -7.12 -2.75
CA GLN A 64 -4.98 -7.49 -1.39
C GLN A 64 -3.86 -7.31 -0.36
N HIS A 65 -2.61 -7.57 -0.74
CA HIS A 65 -1.46 -7.44 0.15
C HIS A 65 -1.07 -5.97 0.30
N PHE A 66 -1.23 -5.17 -0.75
CA PHE A 66 -1.15 -3.72 -0.64
C PHE A 66 -2.19 -3.17 0.34
N ASN A 67 -3.44 -3.61 0.23
CA ASN A 67 -4.49 -3.20 1.16
C ASN A 67 -4.18 -3.63 2.62
N PHE A 68 -3.63 -4.83 2.82
CA PHE A 68 -3.15 -5.26 4.12
C PHE A 68 -2.06 -4.32 4.66
N PHE A 69 -1.06 -3.97 3.85
CA PHE A 69 -0.03 -3.02 4.24
C PHE A 69 -0.61 -1.64 4.58
N LEU A 70 -1.58 -1.17 3.81
CA LEU A 70 -2.29 0.07 4.10
C LEU A 70 -2.98 0.04 5.48
N GLN A 71 -3.63 -1.08 5.81
CA GLN A 71 -4.24 -1.26 7.13
C GLN A 71 -3.19 -1.26 8.25
N LEU A 72 -2.05 -1.94 8.03
CA LEU A 72 -0.94 -1.97 9.00
C LEU A 72 -0.41 -0.57 9.32
N ILE A 73 -0.18 0.27 8.31
CA ILE A 73 0.38 1.63 8.49
C ILE A 73 -0.66 2.65 8.99
N ASN A 74 -1.95 2.34 8.92
CA ASN A 74 -3.03 3.14 9.49
C ASN A 74 -3.30 2.77 10.96
N GLN A 75 -3.08 1.51 11.34
CA GLN A 75 -3.18 1.05 12.73
C GLN A 75 -1.94 1.41 13.54
N SER A 76 -0.77 1.40 12.88
CA SER A 76 0.47 1.88 13.47
C SER A 76 0.40 3.40 13.55
N SER A 77 0.32 3.96 14.76
CA SER A 77 0.28 5.41 15.02
C SER A 77 1.60 6.14 14.71
N LEU A 78 2.25 5.77 13.60
CA LEU A 78 3.46 6.39 13.05
C LEU A 78 3.12 7.68 12.30
#